data_AF-D3S4X6-F1
#
_entry.id   AF-D3S4X6-F1
#
_cell.length_a   1.000
_cell.length_b   1.000
_cell.length_c   1.000
_cell.angle_alpha   90.00
_cell.angle_beta   90.00
_cell.angle_gamma   90.00
#
_symmetry.space_group_name_H-M   'P 1'
#
loop_
_entity.id
_entity.type
_entity.pdbx_description
1 polymer ?
#
loop_
_entity_poly.entity_id
_entity_poly.type
_entity_poly.pdbx_seq_one_letter_code
_entity_poly.pdbx_strand_id
1 'polypeptide(L)'
;MAIAYAKLYELILKKVKDENEAKEFYDVIIELVKEGKIEVKTEVKEELKDELATKKDIAILEEKMNAMEERILRYVDNRFNQLDKKMTIGFVILILLYITTNPNAIELIKLLFGVK
;
A
#
# COMPACT_ATOMS: atom_id res chain seq x y z
N MET A 1 32.09 -23.92 -0.79
CA MET A 1 31.86 -24.70 0.46
C MET A 1 32.69 -25.97 0.50
N ALA A 2 32.55 -26.91 -0.46
CA ALA A 2 33.29 -28.18 -0.46
C ALA A 2 34.82 -28.02 -0.32
N ILE A 3 35.41 -27.02 -1.00
CA ILE A 3 36.85 -26.73 -0.94
C ILE A 3 37.30 -26.26 0.46
N ALA A 4 36.45 -25.53 1.20
CA ALA A 4 36.79 -25.03 2.53
C ALA A 4 36.74 -26.14 3.58
N TYR A 5 35.75 -27.03 3.47
CA TYR A 5 35.62 -28.20 4.34
C TYR A 5 36.76 -29.22 4.12
N ALA A 6 37.15 -29.46 2.87
CA ALA A 6 38.31 -30.29 2.56
C ALA A 6 39.60 -29.72 3.17
N LYS A 7 39.83 -28.40 3.00
CA LYS A 7 40.99 -27.71 3.61
C LYS A 7 40.98 -27.77 5.14
N LEU A 8 39.80 -27.68 5.77
CA LEU A 8 39.65 -27.79 7.21
C LEU A 8 40.08 -29.18 7.69
N TYR A 9 39.56 -30.24 7.06
CA TYR A 9 39.94 -31.62 7.38
C TYR A 9 41.45 -31.85 7.23
N GLU A 10 42.04 -31.41 6.11
CA GLU A 10 43.49 -31.50 5.87
C GLU A 10 44.31 -30.78 6.95
N LEU A 11 43.85 -29.61 7.41
CA LEU A 11 44.51 -28.84 8.46
C LEU A 11 44.47 -29.55 9.82
N ILE A 12 43.32 -30.13 10.17
CA ILE A 12 43.13 -30.92 11.39
C ILE A 12 44.04 -32.16 11.33
N LEU A 13 43.98 -32.92 10.24
CA LEU A 13 44.81 -34.11 10.06
C LEU A 13 46.31 -33.80 10.15
N LYS A 14 46.76 -32.68 9.56
CA LYS A 14 48.16 -32.24 9.66
C LYS A 14 48.61 -31.93 11.09
N LYS A 15 47.68 -31.49 11.96
CA LYS A 15 47.97 -31.11 13.34
C LYS A 15 47.87 -32.28 14.31
N VAL A 16 46.81 -33.06 14.21
CA VAL A 16 46.49 -34.20 15.09
C VAL A 16 47.33 -35.43 14.71
N LYS A 17 47.63 -35.60 13.41
CA LYS A 17 48.42 -36.71 12.85
C LYS A 17 47.84 -38.11 13.10
N ASP A 18 46.59 -38.19 13.55
CA ASP A 18 45.77 -39.39 13.64
C ASP A 18 44.48 -39.18 12.84
N GLU A 19 44.12 -40.14 12.00
CA GLU A 19 42.94 -40.02 11.10
C GLU A 19 41.62 -40.12 11.84
N ASN A 20 41.53 -40.97 12.88
CA ASN A 20 40.27 -41.15 13.62
C ASN A 20 39.98 -39.90 14.46
N GLU A 21 40.99 -39.42 15.18
CA GLU A 21 40.87 -38.24 16.02
C GLU A 21 40.64 -36.98 15.16
N ALA A 22 41.31 -36.87 13.99
CA ALA A 22 41.04 -35.78 13.04
C ALA A 22 39.60 -35.80 12.49
N LYS A 23 39.04 -36.99 12.27
CA LYS A 23 37.65 -37.15 11.82
C LYS A 23 36.66 -36.75 12.90
N GLU A 24 36.87 -37.15 14.15
CA GLU A 24 36.03 -36.73 15.27
C GLU A 24 36.02 -35.20 15.44
N PHE A 25 37.19 -34.56 15.42
CA PHE A 25 37.28 -33.09 15.47
C PHE A 25 36.57 -32.42 14.29
N TYR A 26 36.74 -32.96 13.09
CA TYR A 26 36.07 -32.44 11.90
C TYR A 26 34.55 -32.56 12.02
N ASP A 27 34.03 -33.72 12.41
CA ASP A 27 32.59 -33.97 12.55
C ASP A 27 31.97 -33.03 13.59
N VAL A 28 32.62 -32.83 14.74
CA VAL A 28 32.19 -31.86 15.77
C VAL A 28 32.15 -30.43 15.23
N ILE A 29 33.18 -29.98 14.50
CA ILE A 29 33.19 -28.64 13.93
C ILE A 29 32.08 -28.47 12.88
N ILE A 30 31.82 -29.49 12.05
CA ILE A 30 30.72 -29.45 11.09
C ILE A 30 29.38 -29.34 11.80
N GLU A 31 29.19 -30.06 12.90
CA GLU A 31 27.97 -30.00 13.71
C GLU A 31 27.76 -28.59 14.29
N LEU A 32 28.79 -28.02 14.93
CA LEU A 32 28.76 -26.64 15.45
C LEU A 32 28.44 -25.60 14.36
N VAL A 33 29.03 -25.75 13.17
CA VAL A 33 28.75 -24.85 12.04
C VAL A 33 27.30 -24.99 11.54
N LYS A 34 26.73 -26.20 11.55
CA LYS A 34 25.32 -26.42 11.20
C LYS A 34 24.39 -25.81 12.24
N GLU A 35 24.70 -25.98 13.52
CA GLU A 35 23.93 -25.40 14.63
C GLU A 35 23.93 -23.87 14.55
N GLY A 36 25.10 -23.24 14.42
CA GLY A 36 25.18 -21.77 14.28
C GLY A 36 24.44 -21.25 13.05
N LYS A 37 24.40 -22.00 11.94
CA LYS A 37 23.60 -21.63 10.77
C LYS A 37 22.09 -21.65 11.06
N ILE A 38 21.61 -22.59 11.85
CA ILE A 38 20.20 -22.69 12.24
C ILE A 38 19.85 -21.55 13.19
N GLU A 39 20.73 -21.24 14.15
CA GLU A 39 20.58 -20.13 15.09
C GLU A 39 20.45 -18.80 14.34
N VAL A 40 21.42 -18.45 13.49
CA VAL A 40 21.39 -17.22 12.69
C VAL A 40 20.14 -17.14 11.80
N LYS A 41 19.74 -18.26 11.19
CA LYS A 41 18.52 -18.28 10.37
C LYS A 41 17.27 -18.05 11.20
N THR A 42 17.25 -18.51 12.44
CA THR A 42 16.13 -18.37 13.36
C THR A 42 16.05 -16.93 13.85
N GLU A 43 17.17 -16.36 14.29
CA GLU A 43 17.28 -14.96 14.71
C GLU A 43 16.82 -14.00 13.60
N VAL A 44 17.37 -14.14 12.39
CA VAL A 44 16.94 -13.34 11.22
C VAL A 44 15.44 -13.51 10.92
N LYS A 45 14.90 -14.72 11.11
CA LYS A 45 13.47 -14.96 10.88
C LYS A 45 12.61 -14.29 11.94
N GLU A 46 13.06 -14.22 13.19
CA GLU A 46 12.35 -13.52 14.27
C GLU A 46 12.41 -12.01 14.08
N GLU A 47 13.57 -11.44 13.76
CA GLU A 47 13.70 -10.00 13.47
C GLU A 47 12.79 -9.58 12.30
N LEU A 48 12.82 -10.33 11.20
CA LEU A 48 12.01 -10.01 10.02
C LEU A 48 10.50 -10.23 10.23
N LYS A 49 10.10 -11.03 11.22
CA LYS A 49 8.68 -11.32 11.47
C LYS A 49 7.93 -10.08 11.92
N ASP A 50 8.59 -9.22 12.69
CA ASP A 50 7.98 -8.01 13.26
C ASP A 50 8.16 -6.79 12.33
N GLU A 51 9.14 -6.81 11.43
CA GLU A 51 9.36 -5.73 10.45
C GLU A 51 8.55 -5.89 9.16
N LEU A 52 8.25 -7.13 8.74
CA LEU A 52 7.59 -7.37 7.46
C LEU A 52 6.07 -7.47 7.60
N ALA A 53 5.36 -6.69 6.78
CA ALA A 53 3.92 -6.86 6.61
C ALA A 53 3.62 -8.23 5.98
N THR A 54 2.66 -8.94 6.55
CA THR A 54 2.19 -10.20 5.98
C THR A 54 1.22 -9.92 4.83
N LYS A 55 0.99 -10.93 3.98
CA LYS A 55 -0.04 -10.84 2.93
C LYS A 55 -1.43 -10.50 3.48
N LYS A 56 -1.72 -10.90 4.73
CA LYS A 56 -2.98 -10.59 5.41
C LYS A 56 -3.08 -9.10 5.75
N ASP A 57 -1.98 -8.49 6.19
CA ASP A 57 -1.95 -7.06 6.52
C ASP A 57 -2.17 -6.21 5.26
N ILE A 58 -1.56 -6.62 4.14
CA ILE A 58 -1.78 -5.98 2.84
C ILE A 58 -3.24 -6.11 2.40
N ALA A 59 -3.85 -7.29 2.50
CA ALA A 59 -5.24 -7.49 2.13
C ALA A 59 -6.21 -6.65 2.99
N ILE A 60 -5.97 -6.55 4.30
CA ILE A 60 -6.75 -5.69 5.20
C ILE A 60 -6.59 -4.21 4.83
N LEU A 61 -5.38 -3.79 4.45
CA LEU A 61 -5.11 -2.42 4.04
C LEU A 61 -5.82 -2.08 2.73
N GLU A 62 -5.79 -2.99 1.74
CA GLU A 62 -6.47 -2.86 0.46
C GLU A 62 -7.99 -2.75 0.64
N GLU A 63 -8.59 -3.59 1.50
CA GLU A 63 -10.01 -3.51 1.83
C GLU A 63 -10.38 -2.16 2.45
N LYS A 64 -9.57 -1.67 3.41
CA LYS A 64 -9.79 -0.35 4.03
C LYS A 64 -9.63 0.79 3.03
N MET A 65 -8.68 0.70 2.11
CA MET A 65 -8.48 1.69 1.04
C MET A 65 -9.68 1.72 0.09
N ASN A 66 -10.16 0.56 -0.36
CA ASN A 66 -11.32 0.46 -1.24
C ASN A 66 -12.59 1.02 -0.56
N ALA A 67 -12.80 0.69 0.71
CA ALA A 67 -13.91 1.24 1.49
C ALA A 67 -13.81 2.76 1.68
N MET A 68 -12.59 3.29 1.85
CA MET A 68 -12.34 4.74 1.93
C MET A 68 -12.62 5.42 0.59
N GLU A 69 -12.13 4.85 -0.52
CA GLU A 69 -12.34 5.37 -1.87
C GLU A 69 -13.84 5.46 -2.19
N GLU A 70 -14.60 4.40 -1.91
CA GLU A 70 -16.05 4.40 -2.14
C GLU A 70 -16.78 5.44 -1.29
N ARG A 71 -16.33 5.69 -0.06
CA ARG A 71 -16.88 6.75 0.80
C ARG A 71 -16.57 8.13 0.26
N ILE A 72 -15.34 8.36 -0.20
CA ILE A 72 -14.92 9.63 -0.81
C ILE A 72 -15.71 9.89 -2.08
N LEU A 73 -15.81 8.91 -2.97
CA LEU A 73 -16.58 9.03 -4.21
C LEU A 73 -18.05 9.38 -3.94
N ARG A 74 -18.69 8.69 -3.00
CA ARG A 74 -20.07 9.01 -2.58
C ARG A 74 -20.20 10.40 -1.97
N TYR A 75 -19.24 10.82 -1.14
CA TYR A 75 -19.25 12.16 -0.55
C TYR A 75 -19.10 13.24 -1.63
N VAL A 76 -18.16 13.05 -2.54
CA VAL A 76 -17.88 13.96 -3.66
C VAL A 76 -19.08 14.05 -4.59
N ASP A 77 -19.66 12.93 -5.01
CA ASP A 77 -20.84 12.91 -5.87
C ASP A 77 -22.04 13.63 -5.23
N ASN A 78 -22.30 13.38 -3.95
CA ASN A 78 -23.35 14.09 -3.21
C ASN A 78 -23.09 15.61 -3.13
N ARG A 79 -21.83 16.02 -2.96
CA ARG A 79 -21.45 17.44 -2.89
C ARG A 79 -21.58 18.12 -4.25
N PHE A 80 -21.16 17.47 -5.33
CA PHE A 80 -21.36 17.97 -6.69
C PHE A 80 -22.85 18.08 -7.03
N ASN A 81 -23.65 17.05 -6.75
CA ASN A 81 -25.10 17.09 -6.96
C ASN A 81 -25.78 18.23 -6.19
N GLN A 82 -25.34 18.52 -4.96
CA GLN A 82 -25.84 19.67 -4.22
C GLN A 82 -25.39 21.01 -4.83
N LEU A 83 -24.15 21.07 -5.31
CA LEU A 83 -23.59 22.27 -5.94
C LEU A 83 -24.31 22.56 -7.25
N ASP A 84 -24.53 21.57 -8.10
CA ASP A 84 -25.24 21.70 -9.38
C ASP A 84 -26.67 22.22 -9.18
N LYS A 85 -27.38 21.73 -8.15
CA LYS A 85 -28.70 22.25 -7.78
C LYS A 85 -28.66 23.72 -7.38
N LYS A 86 -27.71 24.10 -6.52
CA LYS A 86 -27.53 25.49 -6.08
C LYS A 86 -27.14 26.41 -7.23
N MET A 87 -26.23 25.96 -8.09
CA MET A 87 -25.80 26.68 -9.29
C MET A 87 -26.96 26.88 -10.25
N THR A 88 -27.75 25.83 -10.54
CA THR A 88 -28.93 25.91 -11.40
C THR A 88 -29.93 26.95 -10.87
N ILE A 89 -30.27 26.89 -9.58
CA ILE A 89 -31.17 27.86 -8.95
C ILE A 89 -30.60 29.28 -9.04
N GLY A 90 -29.31 29.45 -8.75
CA GLY A 90 -28.63 30.74 -8.86
C GLY A 90 -28.67 31.30 -10.28
N PHE A 91 -28.42 30.48 -11.29
CA PHE A 91 -28.52 30.86 -12.70
C PHE A 91 -29.93 31.30 -13.10
N VAL A 92 -30.96 30.57 -12.67
CA VAL A 92 -32.36 30.95 -12.93
C VAL A 92 -32.68 32.31 -12.29
N ILE A 93 -32.26 32.55 -11.05
CA ILE A 93 -32.44 33.83 -10.37
C ILE A 93 -31.71 34.96 -11.12
N LEU A 94 -30.49 34.73 -11.58
CA LEU A 94 -29.73 35.72 -12.35
C LEU A 94 -30.42 36.07 -13.67
N ILE A 95 -30.94 35.07 -14.40
CA ILE A 95 -31.70 35.30 -15.63
C ILE A 95 -32.96 36.13 -15.35
N LEU A 96 -33.71 35.78 -14.31
CA LEU A 96 -34.91 36.52 -13.92
C LEU A 96 -34.57 37.96 -13.55
N LEU A 97 -33.53 38.19 -12.75
CA LEU A 97 -33.07 39.53 -12.40
C LEU A 97 -32.66 40.34 -13.64
N TYR A 98 -31.92 39.73 -14.57
CA TYR A 98 -31.53 40.38 -15.82
C TYR A 98 -32.76 40.79 -16.66
N ILE A 99 -33.78 39.94 -16.75
CA ILE A 99 -35.02 40.23 -17.46
C ILE A 99 -35.80 41.35 -16.76
N THR A 100 -35.99 41.29 -15.43
CA THR A 100 -36.82 42.27 -14.71
C THR A 100 -36.16 43.65 -14.59
N THR A 101 -34.83 43.73 -14.69
CA THR A 101 -34.10 45.00 -14.67
C THR A 101 -33.91 45.62 -16.05
N ASN A 102 -34.26 44.90 -17.12
CA ASN A 102 -34.15 45.38 -18.49
C ASN A 102 -35.55 45.70 -19.07
N PRO A 103 -35.94 46.99 -19.19
CA PRO A 103 -37.25 47.38 -19.73
C PRO A 103 -37.55 46.79 -21.11
N ASN A 104 -36.54 46.71 -21.99
CA ASN A 104 -36.69 46.14 -23.33
C ASN A 104 -37.05 44.64 -23.28
N ALA A 105 -36.48 43.90 -22.31
CA ALA A 105 -36.81 42.49 -22.12
C ALA A 105 -38.25 42.30 -21.62
N ILE A 106 -38.74 43.19 -20.75
CA ILE A 106 -40.13 43.17 -20.26
C ILE A 106 -41.12 43.46 -21.40
N GLU A 107 -40.85 44.47 -22.22
CA GLU A 107 -41.70 44.81 -23.37
C GLU A 107 -41.77 43.66 -24.38
N LEU A 108 -40.64 43.00 -24.65
CA LEU A 108 -40.60 41.82 -25.52
C LEU A 108 -41.46 40.68 -24.97
N ILE A 109 -41.42 40.42 -23.65
CA ILE A 109 -42.25 39.39 -23.00
C ILE A 109 -43.73 39.77 -23.10
N LYS A 110 -44.10 41.02 -22.84
CA LYS A 110 -45.48 41.50 -22.98
C LYS A 110 -46.02 41.29 -24.41
N LEU A 111 -45.20 41.58 -25.41
CA LEU A 111 -45.52 41.36 -26.82
C LEU A 111 -45.72 39.86 -27.13
N LEU A 112 -44.83 38.99 -26.64
CA LEU A 112 -44.90 37.54 -26.87
C LEU A 112 -46.12 36.88 -26.21
N PHE A 113 -46.52 37.33 -25.02
CA PHE A 113 -47.65 36.77 -24.28
C PHE A 113 -48.96 37.55 -24.49
N GLY A 114 -48.97 38.58 -25.35
CA GLY A 114 -50.17 39.37 -25.66
C GLY A 114 -50.74 40.14 -24.46
N VAL A 115 -49.92 40.41 -23.44
CA VAL A 115 -50.31 41.16 -22.25
C VAL A 115 -50.14 42.65 -22.54
N LYS A 116 -51.25 43.41 -22.58
CA LYS A 116 -51.23 44.87 -22.71
C LYS A 116 -50.61 45.54 -21.48
#